data_AF-A0A350CD43-F1
#
_entry.id   AF-A0A350CD43-F1
#
_cell.length_a   1.000
_cell.length_b   1.000
_cell.length_c   1.000
_cell.angle_alpha   90.00
_cell.angle_beta   90.00
_cell.angle_gamma   90.00
#
_symmetry.space_group_name_H-M   'P 1'
#
loop_
_entity.id
_entity.type
_entity.pdbx_description
1 polymer ?
#
loop_
_entity_poly.entity_id
_entity_poly.type
_entity_poly.pdbx_seq_one_letter_code
_entity_poly.pdbx_strand_id
1 'polypeptide(L)'
;MYYSSGNYEAFARPRRPAGVQNKSAWCIGSGLASLAAAAFLIRDAQMPGNRITILEQQLLPGGALDGIRKPDDGFIIRGGREMEDHFECLWDLYRSIPSLDTADASVLDEFYWLNKQDPSYSLQRTTVNQGDAARTDGLLTLSDQAQYEIFCLILATRQSVENKTIRDVFGED
;
A
#
# COMPACT_ATOMS: atom_id res chain seq x y z
N MET A 1 -15.96 -13.85 6.35
CA MET A 1 -15.81 -12.76 5.36
C MET A 1 -16.16 -13.32 3.98
N TYR A 2 -16.57 -12.46 3.05
CA TYR A 2 -16.71 -12.79 1.63
C TYR A 2 -16.06 -11.65 0.83
N TYR A 3 -15.65 -11.93 -0.40
CA TYR A 3 -15.11 -10.91 -1.31
C TYR A 3 -16.21 -10.30 -2.16
N SER A 4 -16.05 -9.02 -2.47
CA SER A 4 -16.93 -8.29 -3.36
C SER A 4 -16.14 -7.23 -4.13
N SER A 5 -16.78 -6.66 -5.15
CA SER A 5 -16.24 -5.56 -5.94
C SER A 5 -17.39 -4.68 -6.43
N GLY A 6 -17.08 -3.43 -6.77
CA GLY A 6 -18.03 -2.47 -7.32
C GLY A 6 -18.79 -1.66 -6.26
N ASN A 7 -19.52 -0.66 -6.74
CA ASN A 7 -20.03 0.44 -5.92
C ASN A 7 -21.05 0.03 -4.85
N TYR A 8 -21.82 -1.04 -5.08
CA TYR A 8 -22.86 -1.46 -4.14
C TYR A 8 -22.28 -1.78 -2.76
N GLU A 9 -21.24 -2.62 -2.72
CA GLU A 9 -20.57 -2.99 -1.48
C GLU A 9 -19.59 -1.90 -1.02
N ALA A 10 -18.95 -1.19 -1.95
CA ALA A 10 -18.02 -0.11 -1.62
C ALA A 10 -18.69 1.07 -0.90
N PHE A 11 -19.97 1.39 -1.19
CA PHE A 11 -20.69 2.48 -0.53
C PHE A 11 -21.65 2.04 0.57
N ALA A 12 -21.88 0.73 0.72
CA ALA A 12 -22.66 0.21 1.83
C ALA A 12 -21.94 0.46 3.17
N ARG A 13 -22.73 0.64 4.25
CA ARG A 13 -22.20 0.75 5.61
C ARG A 13 -22.59 -0.48 6.42
N PRO A 14 -21.64 -1.13 7.11
CA PRO A 14 -21.96 -2.30 7.92
C PRO A 14 -22.81 -1.92 9.12
N ARG A 15 -23.69 -2.83 9.53
CA ARG A 15 -24.39 -2.74 10.82
C ARG A 15 -23.39 -2.97 11.94
N ARG A 16 -23.63 -2.33 13.09
CA ARG A 16 -22.82 -2.55 14.30
C ARG A 16 -22.78 -4.04 14.67
N PRO A 17 -21.59 -4.67 14.76
CA PRO A 17 -21.48 -6.07 15.15
C PRO A 17 -22.00 -6.33 16.57
N ALA A 18 -22.65 -7.47 16.76
CA ALA A 18 -23.21 -7.85 18.06
C ALA A 18 -22.13 -7.96 19.15
N GLY A 19 -22.39 -7.32 20.30
CA GLY A 19 -21.54 -7.38 21.48
C GLY A 19 -20.21 -6.63 21.36
N VAL A 20 -19.96 -5.86 20.30
CA VAL A 20 -18.69 -5.14 20.09
C VAL A 20 -18.36 -4.17 21.23
N GLN A 21 -19.36 -3.61 21.91
CA GLN A 21 -19.19 -2.74 23.06
C GLN A 21 -18.48 -3.41 24.24
N ASN A 22 -18.51 -4.74 24.32
CA ASN A 22 -17.91 -5.54 25.40
C ASN A 22 -16.59 -6.20 24.97
N LYS A 23 -16.07 -5.89 23.78
CA LYS A 23 -14.83 -6.47 23.23
C LYS A 23 -13.72 -5.44 23.24
N SER A 24 -12.48 -5.89 23.42
CA SER A 24 -11.28 -5.07 23.31
C SER A 24 -10.33 -5.62 22.25
N ALA A 25 -9.50 -4.75 21.69
CA ALA A 25 -8.48 -5.09 20.70
C ALA A 25 -7.09 -4.67 21.19
N TRP A 26 -6.10 -5.51 20.90
CA TRP A 26 -4.70 -5.26 21.17
C TRP A 26 -3.93 -5.42 19.87
N CYS A 27 -3.36 -4.32 19.37
CA CYS A 27 -2.55 -4.30 18.16
C CYS A 27 -1.07 -4.25 18.54
N ILE A 28 -0.28 -5.23 18.09
CA ILE A 28 1.15 -5.29 18.36
C ILE A 28 1.91 -4.60 17.23
N GLY A 29 2.67 -3.56 17.58
CA GLY A 29 3.27 -2.61 16.65
C GLY A 29 2.28 -1.53 16.19
N SER A 30 2.79 -0.38 15.78
CA SER A 30 2.03 0.78 15.28
C SER A 30 2.39 1.17 13.84
N GLY A 31 2.82 0.17 13.05
CA GLY A 31 2.91 0.31 11.60
C GLY A 31 1.55 0.40 10.91
N LEU A 32 1.56 0.58 9.59
CA LEU A 32 0.36 0.74 8.75
C LEU A 32 -0.73 -0.30 9.06
N ALA A 33 -0.37 -1.57 9.21
CA ALA A 33 -1.33 -2.65 9.45
C ALA A 33 -2.14 -2.46 10.75
N SER A 34 -1.47 -2.15 11.87
CA SER A 34 -2.14 -1.94 13.16
C SER A 34 -2.96 -0.66 13.17
N LEU A 35 -2.46 0.42 12.55
CA LEU A 35 -3.19 1.68 12.44
C LEU A 35 -4.44 1.51 11.57
N ALA A 36 -4.33 0.81 10.44
CA ALA A 36 -5.46 0.46 9.59
C ALA A 36 -6.49 -0.41 10.34
N ALA A 37 -6.02 -1.43 11.08
CA ALA A 37 -6.90 -2.27 11.88
C ALA A 37 -7.67 -1.46 12.94
N ALA A 38 -6.99 -0.55 13.65
CA ALA A 38 -7.64 0.35 14.61
C ALA A 38 -8.67 1.25 13.94
N ALA A 39 -8.36 1.82 12.77
CA ALA A 39 -9.29 2.64 12.01
C ALA A 39 -10.55 1.87 11.57
N PHE A 40 -10.41 0.64 11.04
CA PHE A 40 -11.57 -0.20 10.69
C PHE A 40 -12.36 -0.67 11.93
N LEU A 41 -11.70 -0.92 13.07
CA LEU A 41 -12.38 -1.23 14.33
C LEU A 41 -13.25 -0.06 14.81
N ILE A 42 -12.77 1.18 14.65
CA ILE A 42 -13.53 2.37 14.98
C ILE A 42 -14.66 2.57 13.96
N ARG A 43 -14.35 2.60 12.67
CA ARG A 43 -15.28 2.98 11.59
C ARG A 43 -16.37 1.94 11.35
N ASP A 44 -15.99 0.69 11.16
CA ASP A 44 -16.89 -0.36 10.67
C ASP A 44 -17.43 -1.20 11.81
N ALA A 45 -16.56 -1.59 12.74
CA ALA A 45 -16.99 -2.34 13.91
C ALA A 45 -17.64 -1.44 14.97
N GLN A 46 -17.48 -0.11 14.91
CA GLN A 46 -18.01 0.83 15.90
C GLN A 46 -17.58 0.45 17.34
N MET A 47 -16.33 -0.03 17.46
CA MET A 47 -15.69 -0.31 18.74
C MET A 47 -15.32 1.01 19.43
N PRO A 48 -15.63 1.21 20.71
CA PRO A 48 -15.18 2.38 21.45
C PRO A 48 -13.64 2.48 21.43
N GLY A 49 -13.10 3.65 21.08
CA GLY A 49 -11.64 3.84 20.96
C GLY A 49 -10.87 3.52 22.24
N ASN A 50 -11.47 3.75 23.42
CA ASN A 50 -10.89 3.39 24.72
C ASN A 50 -10.76 1.87 24.96
N ARG A 51 -11.24 1.03 24.03
CA ARG A 51 -11.07 -0.43 24.03
C ARG A 51 -10.06 -0.93 22.99
N ILE A 52 -9.41 -0.03 22.26
CA ILE A 52 -8.37 -0.36 21.29
C ILE A 52 -7.03 0.10 21.87
N THR A 53 -6.13 -0.85 22.11
CA THR A 53 -4.78 -0.57 22.61
C THR A 53 -3.76 -0.90 21.52
N ILE A 54 -2.91 0.05 21.17
CA ILE A 54 -1.79 -0.16 20.24
C ILE A 54 -0.51 -0.16 21.07
N LEU A 55 0.26 -1.24 20.96
CA LEU A 55 1.52 -1.43 21.68
C LEU A 55 2.69 -1.21 20.73
N GLU A 56 3.42 -0.11 20.89
CA GLU A 56 4.60 0.23 20.09
C GLU A 56 5.87 0.19 20.94
N GLN A 57 6.94 -0.35 20.38
CA GLN A 57 8.27 -0.38 21.01
C GLN A 57 9.05 0.92 20.73
N GLN A 58 8.87 1.51 19.55
CA GLN A 58 9.47 2.77 19.15
C GLN A 58 8.83 3.97 19.84
N LEU A 59 9.51 5.13 19.81
CA LEU A 59 8.96 6.38 20.37
C LEU A 59 7.82 6.98 19.53
N LEU A 60 7.83 6.73 18.23
CA LEU A 60 6.87 7.29 17.27
C LEU A 60 6.15 6.18 16.53
N PRO A 61 4.88 6.39 16.16
CA PRO A 61 4.16 5.45 15.33
C PRO A 61 4.58 5.54 13.86
N GLY A 62 4.12 4.57 13.06
CA GLY A 62 4.29 4.55 11.59
C GLY A 62 5.09 3.35 11.08
N GLY A 63 5.90 2.72 11.93
CA GLY A 63 6.67 1.55 11.52
C GLY A 63 7.55 1.88 10.31
N ALA A 64 7.38 1.20 9.17
CA ALA A 64 8.16 1.46 7.95
C ALA A 64 7.71 2.69 7.11
N LEU A 65 6.81 3.52 7.63
CA LEU A 65 6.30 4.74 6.98
C LEU A 65 6.83 6.03 7.64
N ASP A 66 8.10 6.06 8.03
CA ASP A 66 8.72 7.25 8.61
C ASP A 66 9.30 8.20 7.56
N GLY A 67 9.29 9.47 7.93
CA GLY A 67 10.19 10.49 7.42
C GLY A 67 10.51 11.42 8.58
N ILE A 68 11.76 11.46 9.04
CA ILE A 68 12.14 12.21 10.24
C ILE A 68 13.37 13.07 10.00
N ARG A 69 13.42 14.22 10.67
CA ARG A 69 14.65 15.01 10.80
C ARG A 69 15.37 14.57 12.06
N LYS A 70 16.51 13.89 11.90
CA LYS A 70 17.42 13.60 13.00
C LYS A 70 18.40 14.77 13.19
N PRO A 71 18.61 15.26 14.42
CA PRO A 71 19.46 16.42 14.68
C PRO A 71 20.87 16.31 14.10
N ASP A 72 21.50 15.15 14.25
CA ASP A 72 22.90 14.94 13.87
C ASP A 72 23.06 14.33 12.45
N ASP A 73 22.02 13.66 11.93
CA ASP A 73 22.08 12.92 10.65
C ASP A 73 21.35 13.64 9.49
N GLY A 74 20.50 14.63 9.78
CA GLY A 74 19.68 15.33 8.79
C GLY A 74 18.31 14.67 8.54
N PHE A 75 17.73 14.90 7.35
CA PHE A 75 16.46 14.29 6.96
C PHE A 75 16.67 12.83 6.53
N ILE A 76 15.87 11.93 7.09
CA ILE A 76 15.91 10.50 6.81
C ILE A 76 14.54 10.05 6.35
N ILE A 77 14.51 9.42 5.18
CA ILE A 77 13.37 8.69 4.63
C ILE A 77 13.85 7.27 4.39
N ARG A 78 13.28 6.27 5.11
CA ARG A 78 13.71 4.87 4.94
C ARG A 78 13.34 4.29 3.58
N GLY A 79 12.30 4.83 2.93
CA GLY A 79 11.95 4.50 1.56
C GLY A 79 10.69 5.25 1.11
N GLY A 80 10.62 5.51 -0.20
CA GLY A 80 9.40 5.98 -0.84
C GLY A 80 8.32 4.90 -0.88
N ARG A 81 7.08 5.33 -1.10
CA ARG A 81 5.94 4.43 -1.31
C ARG A 81 5.28 4.81 -2.62
N GLU A 82 5.44 3.93 -3.59
CA GLU A 82 4.68 4.00 -4.84
C GLU A 82 3.30 3.40 -4.59
N MET A 83 2.26 4.13 -4.98
CA MET A 83 0.86 3.75 -4.81
C MET A 83 0.17 3.76 -6.16
N GLU A 84 -0.90 2.98 -6.30
CA GLU A 84 -1.67 2.88 -7.53
C GLU A 84 -3.18 2.89 -7.24
N ASP A 85 -3.99 3.10 -8.26
CA ASP A 85 -5.43 3.36 -8.15
C ASP A 85 -6.25 2.14 -7.70
N HIS A 86 -5.73 0.92 -7.90
CA HIS A 86 -6.33 -0.33 -7.45
C HIS A 86 -5.82 -0.85 -6.10
N PHE A 87 -5.27 0.01 -5.24
CA PHE A 87 -5.10 -0.30 -3.81
C PHE A 87 -6.47 -0.24 -3.09
N GLU A 88 -7.38 -1.12 -3.50
CA GLU A 88 -8.81 -1.12 -3.18
C GLU A 88 -9.09 -0.92 -1.67
N CYS A 89 -8.45 -1.72 -0.81
CA CYS A 89 -8.66 -1.65 0.63
C CYS A 89 -8.02 -0.41 1.28
N LEU A 90 -6.93 0.10 0.70
CA LEU A 90 -6.27 1.30 1.20
C LEU A 90 -7.11 2.54 0.88
N TRP A 91 -7.67 2.63 -0.32
CA TRP A 91 -8.53 3.75 -0.69
C TRP A 91 -9.88 3.71 0.01
N ASP A 92 -10.42 2.52 0.32
CA ASP A 92 -11.54 2.42 1.26
C ASP A 92 -11.18 3.00 2.64
N LEU A 93 -9.98 2.71 3.17
CA LEU A 93 -9.54 3.30 4.44
C LEU A 93 -9.39 4.83 4.33
N TYR A 94 -8.60 5.32 3.38
CA TYR A 94 -8.16 6.71 3.33
C TYR A 94 -9.24 7.72 2.91
N ARG A 95 -10.33 7.29 2.26
CA ARG A 95 -11.51 8.17 2.08
C ARG A 95 -12.21 8.55 3.40
N SER A 96 -11.89 7.85 4.49
CA SER A 96 -12.48 8.10 5.82
C SER A 96 -11.52 8.74 6.82
N ILE A 97 -10.25 8.94 6.44
CA ILE A 97 -9.26 9.65 7.25
C ILE A 97 -9.24 11.11 6.82
N PRO A 98 -9.50 12.09 7.70
CA PRO A 98 -9.44 13.51 7.36
C PRO A 98 -8.02 13.92 6.93
N SER A 99 -7.92 14.77 5.92
CA SER A 99 -6.68 15.47 5.57
C SER A 99 -6.26 16.39 6.71
N LEU A 100 -4.94 16.56 6.87
CA LEU A 100 -4.36 17.52 7.81
C LEU A 100 -4.12 18.89 7.16
N ASP A 101 -3.96 18.94 5.84
CA ASP A 101 -3.57 20.14 5.10
C ASP A 101 -4.76 20.80 4.38
N THR A 102 -5.80 20.03 4.07
CA THR A 102 -6.99 20.50 3.36
C THR A 102 -8.24 20.33 4.22
N ALA A 103 -8.85 21.45 4.59
CA ALA A 103 -10.09 21.46 5.37
C ALA A 103 -11.24 20.76 4.63
N ASP A 104 -12.07 20.03 5.37
CA ASP A 104 -13.24 19.30 4.86
C ASP A 104 -12.95 18.27 3.74
N ALA A 105 -11.70 17.80 3.63
CA ALA A 105 -11.28 16.77 2.69
C ALA A 105 -10.75 15.51 3.40
N SER A 106 -10.81 14.37 2.74
CA SER A 106 -10.12 13.15 3.17
C SER A 106 -8.70 13.08 2.61
N VAL A 107 -7.87 12.18 3.16
CA VAL A 107 -6.55 11.85 2.59
C VAL A 107 -6.67 11.36 1.15
N LEU A 108 -7.74 10.61 0.81
CA LEU A 108 -7.99 10.21 -0.58
C LEU A 108 -8.22 11.44 -1.48
N ASP A 109 -9.04 12.40 -1.04
CA ASP A 109 -9.38 13.57 -1.85
C ASP A 109 -8.12 14.38 -2.18
N GLU A 110 -7.30 14.67 -1.17
CA GLU A 110 -6.03 15.37 -1.31
C GLU A 110 -5.08 14.62 -2.26
N PHE A 111 -4.90 13.32 -2.04
CA PHE A 111 -4.03 12.48 -2.87
C PHE A 111 -4.51 12.43 -4.33
N TYR A 112 -5.83 12.32 -4.53
CA TYR A 112 -6.46 12.30 -5.84
C TYR A 112 -6.27 13.62 -6.60
N TRP A 113 -6.52 14.76 -5.94
CA TRP A 113 -6.35 16.06 -6.58
C TRP A 113 -4.89 16.33 -6.95
N LEU A 114 -3.96 16.03 -6.03
CA LEU A 114 -2.52 16.20 -6.26
C LEU A 114 -2.07 15.41 -7.49
N ASN A 115 -2.37 14.11 -7.56
CA ASN A 115 -1.90 13.25 -8.65
C ASN A 115 -2.59 13.55 -9.99
N LYS A 116 -3.72 14.27 -9.98
CA LYS A 116 -4.32 14.83 -11.22
C LYS A 116 -3.69 16.15 -11.65
N GLN A 117 -3.27 16.97 -10.69
CA GLN A 117 -2.60 18.23 -10.96
C GLN A 117 -1.16 18.02 -11.43
N ASP A 118 -0.45 17.08 -10.82
CA ASP A 118 0.94 16.72 -11.13
C ASP A 118 1.06 15.20 -11.37
N PRO A 119 0.70 14.72 -12.57
CA PRO A 119 0.74 13.30 -12.87
C PRO A 119 2.19 12.79 -12.89
N SER A 120 2.44 11.69 -12.19
CA SER A 120 3.77 11.06 -12.14
C SER A 120 4.12 10.35 -13.46
N TYR A 121 5.28 10.68 -14.02
CA TYR A 121 5.90 9.96 -15.14
C TYR A 121 7.43 10.12 -15.10
N SER A 122 8.15 9.20 -15.72
CA SER A 122 9.62 9.26 -15.80
C SER A 122 10.08 9.75 -17.17
N LEU A 123 10.88 10.81 -17.19
CA LEU A 123 11.58 11.28 -18.40
C LEU A 123 12.85 10.46 -18.70
N GLN A 124 13.40 9.79 -17.68
CA GLN A 124 14.60 8.98 -17.78
C GLN A 124 14.57 7.89 -16.71
N ARG A 125 14.22 6.67 -17.11
CA ARG A 125 14.08 5.55 -16.17
C ARG A 125 15.39 4.87 -15.81
N THR A 126 16.32 4.81 -16.78
CA THR A 126 17.55 4.03 -16.68
C THR A 126 18.71 4.77 -17.35
N THR A 127 19.85 4.83 -16.64
CA THR A 127 21.10 5.39 -17.13
C THR A 127 22.23 4.36 -17.08
N VAL A 128 23.14 4.41 -18.04
CA VAL A 128 24.37 3.61 -18.11
C VAL A 128 25.58 4.55 -18.21
N ASN A 129 26.80 4.02 -18.17
CA ASN A 129 28.04 4.78 -18.43
C ASN A 129 28.11 6.13 -17.68
N GLN A 130 27.78 6.12 -16.38
CA GLN A 130 27.84 7.31 -15.50
C GLN A 130 26.91 8.47 -15.89
N GLY A 131 25.73 8.16 -16.46
CA GLY A 131 24.64 9.13 -16.63
C GLY A 131 24.04 9.18 -18.04
N ASP A 132 24.62 8.45 -18.99
CA ASP A 132 24.09 8.35 -20.34
C ASP A 132 22.75 7.61 -20.34
N ALA A 133 21.84 8.03 -21.23
CA ALA A 133 20.59 7.32 -21.43
C ALA A 133 20.85 5.88 -21.86
N ALA A 134 20.16 4.92 -21.23
CA ALA A 134 20.20 3.53 -21.65
C ALA A 134 19.53 3.31 -23.02
N ARG A 135 18.76 4.30 -23.52
CA ARG A 135 18.09 4.29 -24.83
C ARG A 135 17.30 3.00 -25.09
N THR A 136 16.52 2.58 -24.09
CA THR A 136 15.65 1.40 -24.20
C THR A 136 14.37 1.67 -24.99
N ASP A 137 14.16 2.92 -25.46
CA ASP A 137 12.99 3.38 -26.22
C ASP A 137 11.64 3.07 -25.57
N GLY A 138 11.62 2.89 -24.24
CA GLY A 138 10.43 2.47 -23.50
C GLY A 138 9.98 1.02 -23.77
N LEU A 139 10.78 0.24 -24.47
CA LEU A 139 10.51 -1.16 -24.79
C LEU A 139 10.99 -2.07 -23.65
N LEU A 140 10.26 -3.16 -23.43
CA LEU A 140 10.65 -4.21 -22.47
C LEU A 140 11.78 -5.10 -22.98
N THR A 141 12.02 -5.12 -24.30
CA THR A 141 13.07 -5.90 -24.98
C THR A 141 13.06 -7.41 -24.65
N LEU A 142 11.88 -7.98 -24.37
CA LEU A 142 11.72 -9.39 -24.03
C LEU A 142 11.78 -10.28 -25.29
N SER A 143 12.60 -11.33 -25.23
CA SER A 143 12.59 -12.39 -26.25
C SER A 143 11.27 -13.16 -26.28
N ASP A 144 11.00 -13.90 -27.36
CA ASP A 144 9.82 -14.77 -27.43
C ASP A 144 9.81 -15.81 -26.31
N GLN A 145 11.01 -16.28 -25.92
CA GLN A 145 11.20 -17.22 -24.81
C GLN A 145 10.85 -16.56 -23.46
N ALA A 146 11.36 -15.35 -23.19
CA ALA A 146 11.05 -14.63 -21.95
C ALA A 146 9.54 -14.31 -21.84
N GLN A 147 8.90 -13.94 -22.96
CA GLN A 147 7.45 -13.73 -23.01
C GLN A 147 6.68 -15.03 -22.70
N TYR A 148 7.12 -16.17 -23.25
CA TYR A 148 6.54 -17.48 -22.98
C TYR A 148 6.66 -17.86 -21.50
N GLU A 149 7.82 -17.64 -20.88
CA GLU A 149 8.05 -17.94 -19.46
C GLU A 149 7.17 -17.10 -18.54
N ILE A 150 7.00 -15.80 -18.84
CA ILE A 150 6.05 -14.95 -18.12
C ILE A 150 4.64 -15.52 -18.21
N PHE A 151 4.21 -15.94 -19.40
CA PHE A 151 2.90 -16.55 -19.59
C PHE A 151 2.74 -17.86 -18.82
N CYS A 152 3.77 -18.71 -18.81
CA CYS A 152 3.80 -19.91 -17.99
C CYS A 152 3.67 -19.60 -16.50
N LEU A 153 4.33 -18.55 -16.00
CA LEU A 153 4.21 -18.14 -14.61
C LEU A 153 2.80 -17.62 -14.27
N ILE A 154 2.17 -16.84 -15.17
CA ILE A 154 0.79 -16.35 -15.00
C ILE A 154 -0.20 -17.52 -14.88
N LEU A 155 0.00 -18.59 -15.65
CA LEU A 155 -0.84 -19.79 -15.62
C LEU A 155 -0.45 -20.80 -14.52
N ALA A 156 0.68 -20.58 -13.85
CA ALA A 156 1.16 -21.49 -12.83
C ALA A 156 0.21 -21.50 -11.62
N THR A 157 0.06 -22.67 -11.00
CA THR A 157 -0.62 -22.75 -9.71
C THR A 157 0.35 -22.30 -8.63
N ARG A 158 -0.18 -21.73 -7.53
CA ARG A 158 0.66 -21.39 -6.36
C ARG A 158 1.53 -22.57 -5.90
N GLN A 159 0.97 -23.78 -5.92
CA GLN A 159 1.67 -24.99 -5.50
C GLN A 159 2.84 -25.34 -6.43
N SER A 160 2.72 -25.13 -7.74
CA SER A 160 3.79 -25.48 -8.70
C SER A 160 5.00 -24.55 -8.64
N VAL A 161 4.87 -23.40 -7.97
CA VAL A 161 5.94 -22.41 -7.75
C VAL A 161 6.32 -22.25 -6.28
N GLU A 162 5.79 -23.10 -5.39
CA GLU A 162 6.13 -23.04 -3.97
C GLU A 162 7.61 -23.37 -3.75
N ASN A 163 8.28 -22.59 -2.91
CA ASN A 163 9.71 -22.68 -2.61
C ASN A 163 10.64 -22.54 -3.82
N LYS A 164 10.15 -22.05 -4.96
CA LYS A 164 10.96 -21.67 -6.11
C LYS A 164 11.42 -20.22 -5.99
N THR A 165 12.64 -19.97 -6.41
CA THR A 165 13.17 -18.62 -6.63
C THR A 165 12.79 -18.13 -8.02
N ILE A 166 12.97 -16.83 -8.27
CA ILE A 166 12.77 -16.22 -9.60
C ILE A 166 13.65 -16.91 -10.65
N ARG A 167 14.88 -17.33 -10.28
CA ARG A 167 15.81 -18.02 -11.19
C ARG A 167 15.40 -19.46 -11.51
N ASP A 168 14.50 -20.05 -10.73
CA ASP A 168 13.98 -21.40 -10.99
C ASP A 168 12.80 -21.37 -11.98
N VAL A 169 12.29 -20.18 -12.31
CA VAL A 169 11.12 -20.00 -13.20
C VAL A 169 11.42 -19.18 -14.45
N PHE A 170 12.53 -18.45 -14.48
CA PHE A 170 12.99 -17.67 -15.63
C PHE A 170 14.41 -18.08 -16.05
N GLY A 171 14.64 -18.13 -17.36
CA GLY A 171 15.95 -18.37 -17.98
C GLY A 171 16.89 -17.15 -17.94
N GLU A 172 17.97 -17.23 -18.72
CA GLU A 172 18.94 -16.12 -18.86
C GLU A 172 18.53 -15.06 -19.90
N ASP A 173 17.53 -15.38 -20.74
CA ASP A 173 17.04 -14.55 -21.85
C ASP A 173 16.11 -13.38 -21.43
#